data_AF-A0A2D6YAM6-F1
#
_entry.id   AF-A0A2D6YAM6-F1
#
_cell.length_a   1.000
_cell.length_b   1.000
_cell.length_c   1.000
_cell.angle_alpha   90.00
_cell.angle_beta   90.00
_cell.angle_gamma   90.00
#
_symmetry.space_group_name_H-M   'P 1'
#
loop_
_entity.id
_entity.type
_entity.pdbx_description
1 polymer ?
#
loop_
_entity_poly.entity_id
_entity_poly.type
_entity_poly.pdbx_seq_one_letter_code
_entity_poly.pdbx_strand_id
1 'polypeptide(L)'
;MSFLKRLSYYLGGFSVGIVLLIFFLSGKNTRCTYTPDARVINDFSKKEWVFNTTTSDSIDRSEFLKGGDIVFSKSRVGIDSCNVYRLRLPHGVYDVQNCDSIAYFNVR
;
A
#
# COMPACT_ATOMS: atom_id res chain seq x y z
N MET A 1 -21.09 11.94 41.44
CA MET A 1 -21.36 12.20 40.00
C MET A 1 -21.89 10.93 39.37
N SER A 2 -22.99 10.96 38.62
CA SER A 2 -23.51 9.73 37.96
C SER A 2 -22.59 9.30 36.81
N PHE A 3 -22.51 8.00 36.56
CA PHE A 3 -21.71 7.42 35.47
C PHE A 3 -22.05 8.03 34.10
N LEU A 4 -23.34 8.23 33.83
CA LEU A 4 -23.86 8.85 32.61
C LEU A 4 -23.27 10.25 32.36
N LYS A 5 -23.17 11.08 33.40
CA LYS A 5 -22.58 12.42 33.28
C LYS A 5 -21.10 12.34 32.91
N ARG A 6 -20.36 11.40 33.51
CA ARG A 6 -18.94 11.19 33.19
C ARG A 6 -18.76 10.71 31.74
N LEU A 7 -19.60 9.78 31.29
CA LEU A 7 -19.58 9.27 29.92
C LEU A 7 -19.90 10.35 28.89
N SER A 8 -20.88 11.21 29.15
CA SER A 8 -21.24 12.30 28.24
C SER A 8 -20.11 13.32 28.07
N TYR A 9 -19.36 13.63 29.13
CA TYR A 9 -18.19 14.52 29.00
C TYR A 9 -17.10 13.92 28.11
N TYR A 10 -16.83 12.61 28.22
CA TYR A 10 -15.86 11.94 27.35
C TYR A 10 -16.33 11.87 25.89
N LEU A 11 -17.59 11.52 25.65
CA LEU A 11 -18.15 11.45 24.29
C LEU A 11 -18.24 12.83 23.63
N GLY A 12 -18.52 13.88 24.39
CA GLY A 12 -18.52 15.26 23.91
C GLY A 12 -17.12 15.73 23.47
N GLY A 13 -16.09 15.45 24.26
CA GLY A 13 -14.71 15.74 23.84
C GLY A 13 -14.27 14.90 22.64
N PHE A 14 -14.65 13.63 22.61
CA PHE A 14 -14.34 12.72 21.51
C PHE A 14 -15.01 13.12 20.19
N SER A 15 -16.28 13.57 20.23
CA SER A 15 -16.99 14.01 19.02
C SER A 15 -16.36 15.26 18.40
N VAL A 16 -15.98 16.25 19.24
CA VAL A 16 -15.23 17.42 18.78
C VAL A 16 -13.89 17.01 18.17
N GLY A 17 -13.19 16.06 18.79
CA GLY A 17 -11.95 15.49 18.24
C GLY A 17 -12.14 14.84 16.86
N ILE A 18 -13.22 14.07 16.65
CA ILE A 18 -13.54 13.46 15.35
C ILE A 18 -13.79 14.53 14.28
N VAL A 19 -14.55 15.58 14.58
CA VAL A 19 -14.84 16.65 13.61
C VAL A 19 -13.55 17.32 13.14
N LEU A 20 -12.65 17.65 14.07
CA LEU A 20 -11.34 18.21 13.73
C LEU A 20 -10.49 17.23 12.91
N LEU A 21 -10.48 15.97 13.29
CA LEU A 21 -9.72 14.94 12.59
C LEU A 21 -10.20 14.78 11.14
N ILE A 22 -11.52 14.69 10.92
CA ILE A 22 -12.12 14.63 9.57
C ILE A 22 -11.77 15.89 8.76
N PHE A 23 -11.78 17.07 9.36
CA PHE A 23 -11.41 18.31 8.67
C PHE A 23 -9.96 18.26 8.15
N PHE A 24 -9.00 17.80 8.97
CA PHE A 24 -7.61 17.69 8.56
C PHE A 24 -7.34 16.54 7.58
N LEU A 25 -8.07 15.43 7.68
CA LEU A 25 -7.88 14.26 6.82
C LEU A 25 -8.59 14.38 5.47
N SER A 26 -9.74 15.07 5.40
CA SER A 26 -10.55 15.18 4.17
C SER A 26 -9.81 15.86 3.01
N GLY A 27 -8.86 16.74 3.29
CA GLY A 27 -8.04 17.41 2.27
C GLY A 27 -6.76 16.66 1.89
N LYS A 28 -6.44 15.55 2.55
CA LYS A 28 -5.19 14.82 2.36
C LYS A 28 -5.48 13.46 1.75
N ASN A 29 -4.78 13.11 0.67
CA ASN A 29 -4.76 11.76 0.08
C ASN A 29 -4.02 10.77 1.02
N THR A 30 -4.51 10.62 2.24
CA THR A 30 -3.94 9.76 3.26
C THR A 30 -4.17 8.30 2.87
N ARG A 31 -3.08 7.60 2.57
CA ARG A 31 -3.10 6.15 2.33
C ARG A 31 -2.79 5.45 3.66
N CYS A 32 -3.71 4.62 4.14
CA CYS A 32 -3.51 3.81 5.34
C CYS A 32 -2.62 2.60 5.03
N THR A 33 -1.33 2.86 4.85
CA THR A 33 -0.34 1.88 4.41
C THR A 33 0.27 1.09 5.60
N TYR A 34 -0.57 0.49 6.43
CA TYR A 34 -0.08 -0.17 7.66
C TYR A 34 0.29 -1.64 7.47
N THR A 35 -0.38 -2.35 6.56
CA THR A 35 -0.10 -3.77 6.31
C THR A 35 1.21 -3.98 5.56
N PRO A 36 1.89 -5.12 5.74
CA PRO A 36 3.13 -5.43 5.03
C PRO A 36 3.00 -5.30 3.51
N ASP A 37 1.92 -5.85 2.92
CA ASP A 37 1.66 -5.75 1.48
C ASP A 37 1.49 -4.30 1.03
N ALA A 38 0.64 -3.55 1.74
CA ALA A 38 0.39 -2.15 1.40
C ALA A 38 1.68 -1.34 1.44
N ARG A 39 2.59 -1.60 2.39
CA ARG A 39 3.88 -0.90 2.49
C ARG A 39 4.71 -1.06 1.24
N VAL A 40 4.83 -2.29 0.74
CA VAL A 40 5.60 -2.59 -0.46
C VAL A 40 4.90 -2.04 -1.70
N ILE A 41 3.58 -2.17 -1.80
CA ILE A 41 2.79 -1.58 -2.91
C ILE A 41 2.91 -0.05 -2.95
N ASN A 42 2.91 0.60 -1.78
CA ASN A 42 3.11 2.04 -1.67
C ASN A 42 4.54 2.48 -2.02
N ASP A 43 5.53 1.64 -1.75
CA ASP A 43 6.90 1.86 -2.21
C ASP A 43 6.96 1.81 -3.75
N PHE A 44 6.37 0.79 -4.36
CA PHE A 44 6.22 0.72 -5.82
C PHE A 44 5.48 1.92 -6.40
N SER A 45 4.42 2.39 -5.74
CA SER A 45 3.64 3.54 -6.20
C SER A 45 4.45 4.83 -6.35
N LYS A 46 5.57 4.95 -5.64
CA LYS A 46 6.44 6.14 -5.64
C LYS A 46 7.59 6.06 -6.65
N LYS A 47 7.83 4.87 -7.21
CA LYS A 47 8.94 4.58 -8.11
C LYS A 47 8.51 4.60 -9.58
N GLU A 48 9.48 4.73 -10.47
CA GLU A 48 9.26 4.58 -11.90
C GLU A 48 9.05 3.10 -12.24
N TRP A 49 8.08 2.80 -13.11
CA TRP A 49 7.73 1.43 -13.49
C TRP A 49 8.31 1.12 -14.85
N VAL A 50 9.21 0.14 -14.90
CA VAL A 50 9.82 -0.33 -16.14
C VAL A 50 9.37 -1.76 -16.37
N PHE A 51 8.69 -2.00 -17.49
CA PHE A 51 8.25 -3.31 -17.91
C PHE A 51 9.29 -3.90 -18.87
N ASN A 52 9.91 -5.03 -18.49
CA ASN A 52 10.95 -5.66 -19.31
C ASN A 52 10.38 -6.64 -20.35
N THR A 53 9.06 -6.63 -20.55
CA THR A 53 8.36 -7.58 -21.44
C THR A 53 8.01 -6.95 -22.78
N THR A 54 8.15 -7.74 -23.84
CA THR A 54 7.77 -7.38 -25.21
C THR A 54 6.26 -7.45 -25.43
N THR A 55 5.54 -8.18 -24.57
CA THR A 55 4.09 -8.22 -24.54
C THR A 55 3.55 -7.01 -23.80
N SER A 56 2.74 -6.24 -24.53
CA SER A 56 1.93 -5.12 -24.09
C SER A 56 0.79 -5.54 -23.15
N ASP A 57 1.04 -6.45 -22.21
CA ASP A 57 0.14 -6.69 -21.09
C ASP A 57 0.41 -5.54 -20.10
N SER A 58 -0.17 -4.39 -20.41
CA SER A 58 -0.12 -3.24 -19.53
C SER A 58 -0.81 -3.63 -18.23
N ILE A 59 -0.04 -3.97 -17.19
CA ILE A 59 -0.59 -4.13 -15.84
C ILE A 59 -1.30 -2.82 -15.52
N ASP A 60 -2.62 -2.88 -15.30
CA ASP A 60 -3.37 -1.70 -14.90
C ASP A 60 -2.82 -1.23 -13.54
N ARG A 61 -2.14 -0.09 -13.55
CA ARG A 61 -1.56 0.53 -12.37
C ARG A 61 -2.59 0.67 -11.25
N SER A 62 -3.85 0.93 -11.59
CA SER A 62 -4.92 1.08 -10.62
C SER A 62 -5.33 -0.24 -10.00
N GLU A 63 -5.31 -1.33 -10.76
CA GLU A 63 -5.60 -2.69 -10.28
C GLU A 63 -4.47 -3.19 -9.39
N PHE A 64 -3.22 -3.00 -9.82
CA PHE A 64 -2.03 -3.34 -9.05
C PHE A 64 -2.03 -2.69 -7.66
N LEU A 65 -2.32 -1.39 -7.60
CA LEU A 65 -2.30 -0.63 -6.35
C LEU A 65 -3.46 -0.99 -5.40
N LYS A 66 -4.53 -1.65 -5.90
CA LYS A 66 -5.72 -2.01 -5.12
C LYS A 66 -5.75 -3.46 -4.67
N GLY A 67 -5.18 -4.39 -5.46
CA GLY A 67 -5.43 -5.83 -5.30
C GLY A 67 -4.21 -6.75 -5.40
N GLY A 68 -2.99 -6.21 -5.43
CA GLY A 68 -1.78 -7.04 -5.41
C GLY A 68 -1.58 -7.74 -4.06
N ASP A 69 -1.44 -9.06 -4.06
CA ASP A 69 -1.01 -9.85 -2.89
C ASP A 69 0.48 -10.17 -3.00
N ILE A 70 1.27 -9.88 -1.96
CA ILE A 70 2.71 -10.11 -1.99
C ILE A 70 3.04 -11.40 -1.26
N VAL A 71 3.58 -12.35 -2.01
CA VAL A 71 3.99 -13.65 -1.48
C VAL A 71 5.39 -13.52 -0.89
N PHE A 72 5.48 -13.02 0.35
CA PHE A 72 6.75 -12.83 1.05
C PHE A 72 7.58 -14.11 1.17
N SER A 73 6.94 -15.27 1.33
CA SER A 73 7.62 -16.58 1.40
C SER A 73 8.42 -16.95 0.15
N LYS A 74 8.05 -16.35 -0.99
CA LYS A 74 8.70 -16.55 -2.30
C LYS A 74 9.50 -15.32 -2.76
N SER A 75 9.56 -14.29 -1.92
CA SER A 75 10.27 -13.04 -2.18
C SER A 75 11.69 -13.09 -1.63
N ARG A 76 12.64 -12.44 -2.31
CA ARG A 76 14.03 -12.33 -1.89
C ARG A 76 14.29 -10.89 -1.44
N VAL A 77 14.41 -10.69 -0.13
CA VAL A 77 14.58 -9.37 0.48
C VAL A 77 15.94 -9.35 1.21
N GLY A 78 16.73 -8.30 0.99
CA GLY A 78 17.99 -8.06 1.71
C GLY A 78 19.19 -8.90 1.26
N ILE A 79 19.13 -9.51 0.07
CA ILE A 79 20.26 -10.30 -0.48
C ILE A 79 21.19 -9.40 -1.30
N ASP A 80 20.63 -8.52 -2.13
CA ASP A 80 21.36 -7.63 -3.05
C ASP A 80 20.87 -6.19 -2.90
N SER A 81 21.42 -5.26 -3.71
CA SER A 81 20.97 -3.86 -3.76
C SER A 81 19.50 -3.68 -4.17
N CYS A 82 18.89 -4.68 -4.81
CA CYS A 82 17.47 -4.65 -5.17
C CYS A 82 16.73 -5.86 -4.58
N ASN A 83 15.55 -5.62 -4.00
CA ASN A 83 14.69 -6.66 -3.46
C ASN A 83 13.81 -7.25 -4.57
N VAL A 84 13.57 -8.56 -4.58
CA VAL A 84 12.67 -9.20 -5.56
C VAL A 84 11.41 -9.68 -4.84
N TYR A 85 10.28 -9.07 -5.15
CA TYR A 85 8.99 -9.44 -4.58
C TYR A 85 8.18 -10.27 -5.56
N ARG A 86 7.59 -11.36 -5.06
CA ARG A 86 6.63 -12.14 -5.83
C ARG A 86 5.23 -11.62 -5.58
N LEU A 87 4.57 -11.21 -6.65
CA LEU A 87 3.23 -10.66 -6.63
C LEU A 87 2.24 -11.64 -7.24
N ARG A 88 1.10 -11.81 -6.58
CA ARG A 88 -0.06 -12.52 -7.10
C ARG A 88 -1.18 -11.51 -7.39
N LEU A 89 -1.58 -11.45 -8.64
CA LEU A 89 -2.77 -10.73 -9.11
C LEU A 89 -3.82 -11.75 -9.56
N PRO A 90 -5.10 -11.35 -9.68
CA PRO A 90 -6.15 -12.21 -10.22
C PRO A 90 -5.81 -12.79 -11.62
N HIS A 91 -5.08 -12.01 -12.42
CA HIS A 91 -4.73 -12.32 -13.80
C HIS A 91 -3.34 -12.93 -14.01
N GLY A 92 -2.55 -13.17 -12.95
CA GLY A 92 -1.22 -13.77 -13.10
C GLY A 92 -0.29 -13.59 -11.91
N VAL A 93 0.90 -14.18 -12.00
CA VAL A 93 1.97 -14.05 -11.00
C VAL A 93 3.14 -13.31 -11.65
N TYR A 94 3.63 -12.28 -10.96
CA TYR A 94 4.67 -11.39 -11.46
C TYR A 94 5.83 -11.35 -10.47
N ASP A 95 7.06 -11.27 -10.98
CA ASP A 95 8.24 -11.04 -10.15
C ASP A 95 8.68 -9.58 -10.36
N VAL A 96 8.61 -8.79 -9.28
CA VAL A 96 8.92 -7.35 -9.28
C VAL A 96 10.25 -7.12 -8.59
N GLN A 97 11.23 -6.59 -9.32
CA GLN A 97 12.52 -6.19 -8.78
C GLN A 97 12.46 -4.72 -8.35
N ASN A 98 12.51 -4.51 -7.05
CA ASN A 98 12.45 -3.24 -6.36
C ASN A 98 13.84 -2.68 -6.10
N CYS A 99 14.29 -1.72 -6.91
CA CYS A 99 15.52 -0.96 -6.71
C CYS A 99 15.20 0.45 -6.14
N ASP A 100 16.21 1.28 -5.89
CA ASP A 100 16.03 2.56 -5.19
C ASP A 100 15.02 3.52 -5.85
N SER A 101 15.14 3.74 -7.16
CA SER A 101 14.28 4.67 -7.92
C SER A 101 13.35 3.98 -8.93
N ILE A 102 13.66 2.73 -9.31
CA ILE A 102 12.99 2.01 -10.40
C ILE A 102 12.50 0.66 -9.89
N ALA A 103 11.27 0.30 -10.29
CA ALA A 103 10.70 -1.03 -10.12
C ALA A 103 10.61 -1.72 -11.49
N TYR A 104 11.34 -2.82 -11.66
CA TYR A 104 11.31 -3.63 -12.87
C TYR A 104 10.29 -4.75 -12.74
N PHE A 105 9.36 -4.81 -13.68
CA PHE A 105 8.31 -5.82 -13.74
C PHE A 105 8.70 -6.87 -14.78
N ASN A 106 8.90 -8.11 -14.31
CA ASN A 106 9.15 -9.26 -15.16
C ASN A 106 7.96 -10.22 -15.04
N VAL A 107 7.33 -10.54 -16.17
CA VAL A 107 6.30 -11.59 -16.26
C VAL A 107 7.00 -12.94 -16.37
N ARG A 108 6.45 -13.96 -15.70
CA ARG A 108 6.89 -15.35 -15.82
C ARG A 108 5.81 -16.19 -16.48
#